data_AF-A0A8J5UQW6-F1
#
_entry.id   AF-A0A8J5UQW6-F1
#
_cell.length_a   1.000
_cell.length_b   1.000
_cell.length_c   1.000
_cell.angle_alpha   90.00
_cell.angle_beta   90.00
_cell.angle_gamma   90.00
#
_symmetry.space_group_name_H-M   'P 1'
#
loop_
_entity.id
_entity.type
_entity.pdbx_description
1 polymer ?
#
loop_
_entity_poly.entity_id
_entity_poly.type
_entity_poly.pdbx_seq_one_letter_code
_entity_poly.pdbx_strand_id
1 'polypeptide(L)'
;MRAGNLFLSALSLAANLYSTEAAECGGWGRGGGAVGPCTDRKGNYKDREAFCNRFAGQGSWKKTCENGLNAWDCHFEYQGSKMDKQMCYDAFESIINQCFPSQHGSGYHYGTWSVPGHWFALDRCSA
;
A
#
# COMPACT_ATOMS: atom_id res chain seq x y z
N MET A 1 -38.38 18.93 34.12
CA MET A 1 -36.97 18.57 33.87
C MET A 1 -36.94 17.60 32.70
N ARG A 2 -36.19 17.93 31.64
CA ARG A 2 -36.07 17.14 30.39
C ARG A 2 -35.14 15.93 30.64
N ALA A 3 -35.60 14.72 30.31
CA ALA A 3 -34.71 13.59 30.11
C ALA A 3 -34.45 13.46 28.60
N GLY A 4 -33.24 13.82 28.18
CA GLY A 4 -32.80 13.66 26.80
C GLY A 4 -32.39 12.22 26.54
N ASN A 5 -33.05 11.57 25.60
CA ASN A 5 -32.61 10.29 25.04
C ASN A 5 -31.45 10.56 24.07
N LEU A 6 -30.22 10.39 24.56
CA LEU A 6 -29.03 10.27 23.71
C LEU A 6 -28.77 8.78 23.48
N PHE A 7 -29.36 8.20 22.43
CA PHE A 7 -28.87 6.93 21.91
C PHE A 7 -27.62 7.22 21.07
N LEU A 8 -26.46 6.95 21.65
CA LEU A 8 -25.16 7.02 20.99
C LEU A 8 -25.18 6.14 19.74
N SER A 9 -24.81 6.74 18.62
CA SER A 9 -24.51 6.08 17.36
C SER A 9 -23.43 5.03 17.60
N ALA A 10 -23.80 3.75 17.53
CA ALA A 10 -22.86 2.66 17.38
C ALA A 10 -22.24 2.77 15.99
N LEU A 11 -21.22 3.62 15.86
CA LEU A 11 -20.26 3.53 14.78
C LEU A 11 -19.55 2.20 14.99
N SER A 12 -19.98 1.18 14.26
CA SER A 12 -19.28 -0.09 14.16
C SER A 12 -17.89 0.22 13.61
N LEU A 13 -16.93 0.35 14.52
CA LEU A 13 -15.52 0.27 14.21
C LEU A 13 -15.34 -1.16 13.68
N ALA A 14 -15.41 -1.31 12.35
CA ALA A 14 -14.97 -2.52 11.71
C ALA A 14 -13.50 -2.67 12.11
N ALA A 15 -13.26 -3.55 13.08
CA ALA A 15 -11.93 -3.92 13.49
C ALA A 15 -11.25 -4.50 12.26
N ASN A 16 -10.31 -3.76 11.68
CA ASN A 16 -9.42 -4.27 10.64
C ASN A 16 -8.74 -5.51 11.24
N LEU A 17 -9.16 -6.70 10.81
CA LEU A 17 -8.65 -7.98 11.34
C LEU A 17 -7.15 -8.16 11.10
N TYR A 18 -6.54 -7.33 10.26
CA TYR A 18 -5.10 -7.29 9.95
C TYR A 18 -4.36 -6.15 10.65
N SER A 19 -4.95 -5.58 11.72
CA SER A 19 -4.28 -4.58 12.56
C SER A 19 -2.91 -5.11 13.03
N THR A 20 -1.86 -4.32 12.77
CA THR A 20 -0.52 -4.32 13.40
C THR A 20 0.63 -5.17 12.83
N GLU A 21 0.64 -5.56 11.56
CA GLU A 21 1.91 -5.96 10.94
C GLU A 21 2.59 -4.70 10.39
N ALA A 22 3.78 -4.38 10.92
CA ALA A 22 4.58 -3.24 10.45
C ALA A 22 5.17 -3.56 9.07
N ALA A 23 5.19 -2.58 8.18
CA ALA A 23 5.87 -2.76 6.91
C ALA A 23 7.39 -2.73 7.13
N GLU A 24 8.12 -3.61 6.46
CA GLU A 24 9.58 -3.57 6.46
C GLU A 24 10.03 -2.65 5.33
N CYS A 25 10.65 -1.53 5.69
CA CYS A 25 11.12 -0.53 4.73
C CYS A 25 12.58 -0.78 4.38
N GLY A 26 12.81 -1.29 3.18
CA GLY A 26 14.13 -1.55 2.61
C GLY A 26 14.54 -0.52 1.54
N GLY A 27 15.82 -0.58 1.13
CA GLY A 27 16.34 0.14 -0.04
C GLY A 27 16.18 1.65 0.01
N TRP A 28 17.10 2.36 0.67
CA TRP A 28 17.20 3.82 0.61
C TRP A 28 18.33 4.18 -0.36
N GLY A 29 18.01 4.73 -1.52
CA GLY A 29 19.04 5.12 -2.49
C GLY A 29 18.58 6.30 -3.35
N ARG A 30 19.49 7.18 -3.77
CA ARG A 30 19.19 8.11 -4.87
C ARG A 30 18.91 7.25 -6.10
N GLY A 31 17.74 7.40 -6.74
CA GLY A 31 17.55 6.88 -8.10
C GLY A 31 18.74 7.35 -8.93
N GLY A 32 19.60 6.43 -9.34
CA GLY A 32 20.91 6.79 -9.86
C GLY A 32 20.76 7.52 -11.19
N GLY A 33 21.34 8.72 -11.33
CA GLY A 33 21.51 9.48 -12.59
C GLY A 33 20.22 9.92 -13.31
N ALA A 34 19.29 9.01 -13.54
CA ALA A 34 17.94 9.17 -14.03
C ALA A 34 16.95 9.17 -12.84
N VAL A 35 15.93 10.02 -12.92
CA VAL A 35 14.80 10.00 -11.97
C VAL A 35 14.22 8.58 -11.97
N GLY A 36 14.19 7.90 -10.83
CA GLY A 36 13.62 6.54 -10.74
C GLY A 36 12.10 6.53 -10.99
N PRO A 37 11.41 5.38 -10.83
CA PRO A 37 9.97 5.31 -10.94
C PRO A 37 9.29 6.08 -9.78
N CYS A 38 9.03 7.38 -9.93
CA CYS A 38 8.59 8.21 -8.79
C CYS A 38 7.12 8.59 -8.89
N THR A 39 6.42 8.63 -7.76
CA THR A 39 5.06 9.20 -7.70
C THR A 39 4.78 9.84 -6.36
N ASP A 40 3.74 10.68 -6.34
CA ASP A 40 3.20 11.27 -5.13
C ASP A 40 2.32 10.26 -4.35
N ARG A 41 1.97 10.61 -3.12
CA ARG A 41 1.13 9.72 -2.30
C ARG A 41 -0.22 9.38 -2.96
N LYS A 42 -0.76 10.29 -3.78
CA LYS A 42 -2.01 10.09 -4.50
C LYS A 42 -1.86 9.02 -5.60
N GLY A 43 -0.77 9.04 -6.35
CA GLY A 43 -0.45 8.02 -7.35
C GLY A 43 -0.30 6.64 -6.73
N ASN A 44 0.34 6.55 -5.56
CA ASN A 44 0.44 5.30 -4.80
C ASN A 44 -0.94 4.73 -4.43
N TYR A 45 -1.87 5.57 -3.94
CA TYR A 45 -3.20 5.09 -3.61
C TYR A 45 -4.04 4.70 -4.84
N LYS A 46 -3.88 5.39 -5.98
CA LYS A 46 -4.50 4.98 -7.24
C LYS A 46 -4.01 3.62 -7.71
N ASP A 47 -2.70 3.40 -7.68
CA ASP A 47 -2.11 2.11 -8.06
C ASP A 47 -2.55 0.99 -7.09
N ARG A 48 -2.61 1.27 -5.77
CA ARG A 48 -3.19 0.36 -4.77
C ARG A 48 -4.62 -0.03 -5.11
N GLU A 49 -5.48 0.97 -5.39
CA GLU A 49 -6.89 0.72 -5.74
C GLU A 49 -7.02 -0.13 -7.01
N ALA A 50 -6.24 0.17 -8.04
CA ALA A 50 -6.24 -0.59 -9.28
C ALA A 50 -5.78 -2.04 -9.04
N PHE A 51 -4.70 -2.24 -8.29
CA PHE A 51 -4.17 -3.56 -7.97
C PHE A 51 -5.15 -4.40 -7.14
N CYS A 52 -5.58 -3.88 -5.99
CA CYS A 52 -6.44 -4.62 -5.07
C CYS A 52 -7.83 -4.91 -5.65
N ASN A 53 -8.42 -3.98 -6.42
CA ASN A 53 -9.71 -4.25 -7.07
C ASN A 53 -9.60 -5.29 -8.19
N ARG A 54 -8.48 -5.32 -8.91
CA ARG A 54 -8.30 -6.23 -10.06
C ARG A 54 -7.93 -7.64 -9.63
N PHE A 55 -7.08 -7.79 -8.61
CA PHE A 55 -6.46 -9.06 -8.28
C PHE A 55 -6.96 -9.70 -6.98
N ALA A 56 -7.81 -9.04 -6.20
CA ALA A 56 -8.45 -9.68 -5.06
C ALA A 56 -9.16 -10.98 -5.47
N GLY A 57 -9.05 -11.99 -4.61
CA GLY A 57 -9.50 -13.36 -4.84
C GLY A 57 -8.56 -14.23 -5.66
N GLN A 58 -7.50 -13.66 -6.24
CA GLN A 58 -6.59 -14.38 -7.13
C GLN A 58 -5.31 -14.85 -6.40
N GLY A 59 -4.46 -15.63 -7.07
CA GLY A 59 -3.17 -16.09 -6.56
C GLY A 59 -2.10 -15.00 -6.58
N SER A 60 -0.84 -15.40 -6.69
CA SER A 60 0.29 -14.48 -6.81
C SER A 60 0.19 -13.60 -8.04
N TRP A 61 0.50 -12.31 -7.89
CA TRP A 61 0.49 -11.33 -8.97
C TRP A 61 1.62 -10.32 -8.81
N LYS A 62 2.19 -9.94 -9.95
CA LYS A 62 3.06 -8.78 -10.08
C LYS A 62 2.50 -7.86 -11.15
N LYS A 63 2.34 -6.59 -10.83
CA LYS A 63 1.85 -5.59 -11.77
C LYS A 63 2.71 -4.35 -11.67
N THR A 64 3.16 -3.92 -12.85
CA THR A 64 3.84 -2.65 -13.04
C THR A 64 2.91 -1.48 -12.71
N CYS A 65 3.41 -0.44 -12.05
CA CYS A 65 2.60 0.72 -11.72
C CYS A 65 2.09 1.46 -12.96
N GLU A 66 1.04 2.24 -12.79
CA GLU A 66 0.44 3.02 -13.88
C GLU A 66 0.55 4.53 -13.64
N ASN A 67 0.83 4.95 -12.40
CA ASN A 67 0.89 6.36 -12.03
C ASN A 67 2.33 6.77 -11.66
N GLY A 68 2.76 7.94 -12.15
CA GLY A 68 4.06 8.54 -11.81
C GLY A 68 5.04 8.57 -12.98
N LEU A 69 6.21 9.13 -12.72
CA LEU A 69 7.35 9.11 -13.63
C LEU A 69 7.91 7.70 -13.72
N ASN A 70 8.30 7.26 -14.92
CA ASN A 70 8.87 5.94 -15.18
C ASN A 70 8.09 4.79 -14.52
N ALA A 71 6.76 4.91 -14.46
CA ALA A 71 5.90 3.94 -13.76
C ALA A 71 6.07 2.50 -14.29
N TRP A 72 6.57 2.35 -15.52
CA TRP A 72 6.91 1.06 -16.11
C TRP A 72 8.05 0.31 -15.38
N ASP A 73 8.81 0.98 -14.50
CA ASP A 73 9.93 0.41 -13.74
C ASP A 73 9.57 0.08 -12.27
N CYS A 74 8.38 0.42 -11.77
CA CYS A 74 7.94 0.04 -10.41
C CYS A 74 6.88 -1.05 -10.41
N HIS A 75 6.77 -1.78 -9.29
CA HIS A 75 5.82 -2.87 -9.18
C HIS A 75 5.06 -2.89 -7.85
N PHE A 76 3.79 -3.25 -7.94
CA PHE A 76 3.01 -3.84 -6.85
C PHE A 76 3.09 -5.36 -7.01
N GLU A 77 3.43 -6.04 -5.93
CA GLU A 77 3.57 -7.49 -5.94
C GLU A 77 2.84 -8.13 -4.74
N TYR A 78 2.22 -9.27 -5.00
CA TYR A 78 1.62 -10.15 -4.02
C TYR A 78 2.04 -11.59 -4.29
N GLN A 79 2.44 -12.30 -3.24
CA GLN A 79 2.74 -13.73 -3.27
C GLN A 79 1.88 -14.44 -2.22
N GLY A 80 1.09 -15.42 -2.66
CA GLY A 80 0.20 -16.19 -1.79
C GLY A 80 -1.03 -16.73 -2.51
N SER A 81 -1.83 -17.53 -1.82
CA SER A 81 -3.08 -18.06 -2.36
C SER A 81 -4.26 -17.16 -1.99
N LYS A 82 -5.17 -16.86 -2.93
CA LYS A 82 -6.44 -16.16 -2.68
C LYS A 82 -6.28 -14.84 -1.89
N MET A 83 -5.73 -13.83 -2.55
CA MET A 83 -5.55 -12.50 -1.98
C MET A 83 -6.87 -11.91 -1.47
N ASP A 84 -7.05 -11.82 -0.16
CA ASP A 84 -8.19 -11.10 0.41
C ASP A 84 -8.13 -9.61 0.05
N LYS A 85 -9.29 -9.02 -0.23
CA LYS A 85 -9.38 -7.62 -0.65
C LYS A 85 -8.95 -6.71 0.50
N GLN A 86 -9.48 -6.91 1.70
CA GLN A 86 -9.17 -6.05 2.84
C GLN A 86 -7.68 -6.17 3.20
N MET A 87 -7.14 -7.39 3.24
CA MET A 87 -5.71 -7.64 3.44
C MET A 87 -4.84 -6.88 2.43
N CYS A 88 -5.22 -6.88 1.14
CA CYS A 88 -4.49 -6.12 0.11
C CYS A 88 -4.48 -4.62 0.40
N TYR A 89 -5.64 -4.05 0.76
CA TYR A 89 -5.75 -2.64 1.08
C TYR A 89 -4.91 -2.28 2.32
N ASP A 90 -5.00 -3.08 3.37
CA ASP A 90 -4.28 -2.87 4.63
C ASP A 90 -2.76 -3.01 4.45
N ALA A 91 -2.29 -4.02 3.71
CA ALA A 91 -0.88 -4.26 3.42
C ALA A 91 -0.25 -3.07 2.68
N PHE A 92 -0.84 -2.66 1.56
CA PHE A 92 -0.32 -1.53 0.80
C PHE A 92 -0.52 -0.20 1.51
N GLU A 93 -1.56 -0.03 2.32
CA GLU A 93 -1.69 1.14 3.20
C GLU A 93 -0.54 1.24 4.20
N SER A 94 -0.22 0.12 4.85
CA SER A 94 0.91 0.00 5.77
C SER A 94 2.23 0.37 5.08
N ILE A 95 2.50 -0.25 3.92
CA ILE A 95 3.70 0.02 3.13
C ILE A 95 3.78 1.49 2.69
N ILE A 96 2.73 2.05 2.10
CA ILE A 96 2.70 3.44 1.61
C ILE A 96 2.92 4.42 2.77
N ASN A 97 2.27 4.19 3.91
CA ASN A 97 2.35 5.10 5.06
C ASN A 97 3.71 5.08 5.76
N GLN A 98 4.37 3.91 5.82
CA GLN A 98 5.60 3.72 6.59
C GLN A 98 6.87 3.87 5.74
N CYS A 99 6.84 3.38 4.50
CA CYS A 99 8.06 3.28 3.67
C CYS A 99 8.21 4.40 2.64
N PHE A 100 7.18 5.22 2.43
CA PHE A 100 7.20 6.33 1.47
C PHE A 100 6.92 7.68 2.17
N PRO A 101 7.81 8.13 3.08
CA PRO A 101 7.54 9.27 3.97
C PRO A 101 7.57 10.64 3.27
N SER A 102 8.22 10.77 2.11
CA SER A 102 8.55 12.06 1.48
C SER A 102 7.93 12.21 0.10
N GLN A 103 6.94 13.07 -0.09
CA GLN A 103 6.30 13.31 -1.40
C GLN A 103 7.10 14.28 -2.30
N HIS A 104 8.42 14.41 -2.13
CA HIS A 104 9.28 15.34 -2.89
C HIS A 104 10.75 14.87 -2.97
N GLY A 105 11.00 13.56 -2.81
CA GLY A 105 12.34 13.00 -2.70
C GLY A 105 12.68 12.11 -3.89
N SER A 106 13.75 12.40 -4.62
CA SER A 106 14.28 11.50 -5.66
C SER A 106 14.87 10.17 -5.12
N GLY A 107 14.47 9.75 -3.92
CA GLY A 107 14.92 8.54 -3.25
C GLY A 107 14.04 7.37 -3.65
N TYR A 108 14.64 6.30 -4.13
CA TYR A 108 13.99 5.01 -4.28
C TYR A 108 13.75 4.40 -2.89
N HIS A 109 12.59 3.77 -2.75
CA HIS A 109 12.09 3.13 -1.55
C HIS A 109 11.55 1.75 -1.90
N TYR A 110 11.75 0.80 -1.00
CA TYR A 110 11.18 -0.52 -1.07
C TYR A 110 10.43 -0.81 0.22
N GLY A 111 9.23 -1.37 0.13
CA GLY A 111 8.47 -1.74 1.31
C GLY A 111 7.82 -3.10 1.13
N THR A 112 7.91 -3.93 2.17
CA THR A 112 7.25 -5.23 2.22
C THR A 112 6.31 -5.32 3.40
N TRP A 113 5.31 -6.19 3.27
CA TRP A 113 4.37 -6.51 4.35
C TRP A 113 3.97 -7.97 4.21
N SER A 114 3.90 -8.71 5.30
CA SER A 114 3.60 -10.13 5.25
C SER A 114 2.79 -10.60 6.43
N VAL A 115 1.99 -11.64 6.19
CA VAL A 115 1.33 -12.48 7.20
C VAL A 115 1.53 -13.94 6.77
N PRO A 116 1.29 -14.95 7.63
CA PRO A 116 1.54 -16.34 7.27
C PRO A 116 0.90 -16.74 5.93
N GLY A 117 1.72 -17.13 4.95
CA GLY A 117 1.29 -17.55 3.61
C GLY A 117 1.01 -16.41 2.61
N HIS A 118 1.23 -15.16 3.01
CA HIS A 118 0.95 -13.97 2.19
C HIS A 118 2.07 -12.94 2.32
N TRP A 119 2.57 -12.45 1.19
CA TRP A 119 3.62 -11.44 1.13
C TRP A 119 3.28 -10.39 0.09
N PHE A 120 3.55 -9.14 0.41
CA PHE A 120 3.28 -7.97 -0.40
C PHE A 120 4.55 -7.14 -0.53
N ALA A 121 4.75 -6.54 -1.70
CA ALA A 121 5.86 -5.61 -1.93
C ALA A 121 5.49 -4.44 -2.83
N LEU A 122 6.13 -3.30 -2.58
CA LEU A 122 6.10 -2.10 -3.40
C LEU A 122 7.50 -1.53 -3.53
N ASP A 123 7.93 -1.30 -4.77
CA ASP A 123 9.28 -0.81 -5.08
C ASP A 123 9.20 0.42 -5.98
N ARG A 124 9.56 1.61 -5.48
CA ARG A 124 9.51 2.88 -6.25
C ARG A 124 10.14 4.07 -5.53
N CYS A 125 10.38 5.19 -6.20
CA CYS A 125 10.69 6.45 -5.52
C CYS A 125 9.43 7.27 -5.17
N SER A 126 9.58 8.23 -4.27
CA SER A 126 8.49 9.11 -3.82
C SER A 126 8.70 10.55 -4.30
N ALA A 127 8.02 10.92 -5.40
CA ALA A 127 8.12 12.25 -6.01
C ALA A 127 7.23 13.29 -5.35
#